data_AF-W0J086-F1
#
_entry.id   AF-W0J086-F1
#
_cell.length_a   1.000
_cell.length_b   1.000
_cell.length_c   1.000
_cell.angle_alpha   90.00
_cell.angle_beta   90.00
_cell.angle_gamma   90.00
#
_symmetry.space_group_name_H-M   'P 1'
#
loop_
_entity.id
_entity.type
_entity.pdbx_description
1 polymer ?
#
loop_
_entity_poly.entity_id
_entity_poly.type
_entity_poly.pdbx_seq_one_letter_code
_entity_poly.pdbx_strand_id
1 'polypeptide(L)'
;MTVDYTIIVLSIILLWIPRSWMKIGRLSRHRGGSGVRSGSRGKEKSLARARLLVDYRLDRRKAFGDLRNWLDMFRALAGSVGLFVMGVQGLTDMPLDIATPWIAGQIGVVMVAVYIQTFRFGKDFVFFAPVFFIQGLMFGLTNGWMVLPILIGLWTVLAHPAAFLAAFGGIVAIFGALTGVPTVYVLAALGVTMGPVLTSILARQKMAASITRCLIREAPVRSLPGMNRRLAPVAEHETPARHDR
;
A
#
# COMPACT_ATOMS: atom_id res chain seq x y z
N MET A 1 16.67 -31.34 13.58
CA MET A 1 16.07 -30.00 13.46
C MET A 1 17.09 -28.98 13.90
N THR A 2 17.31 -27.97 13.08
CA THR A 2 18.12 -26.81 13.44
C THR A 2 17.20 -25.60 13.38
N VAL A 3 16.93 -25.02 14.55
CA VAL A 3 16.23 -23.74 14.66
C VAL A 3 17.29 -22.69 14.79
N ASP A 4 17.44 -21.87 13.76
CA ASP A 4 18.31 -20.71 13.82
C ASP A 4 17.52 -19.50 14.31
N TYR A 5 17.50 -19.35 15.64
CA TYR A 5 16.84 -18.22 16.28
C TYR A 5 17.39 -16.87 15.82
N THR A 6 18.66 -16.79 15.42
CA THR A 6 19.27 -15.55 14.92
C THR A 6 18.63 -15.16 13.59
N ILE A 7 18.49 -16.12 12.67
CA ILE A 7 17.83 -15.90 11.38
C ILE A 7 16.34 -15.58 11.59
N ILE A 8 15.65 -16.27 12.51
CA ILE A 8 14.25 -15.99 12.81
C ILE A 8 14.08 -14.56 13.33
N VAL A 9 14.87 -14.16 14.33
CA VAL A 9 14.81 -12.81 14.90
C VAL A 9 15.10 -11.75 13.83
N LEU A 10 16.14 -11.96 13.02
CA LEU A 10 16.47 -11.06 11.92
C LEU A 10 15.32 -10.98 10.88
N SER A 11 14.68 -12.11 10.58
CA SER A 11 13.55 -12.18 9.66
C SER A 11 12.33 -11.42 10.21
N ILE A 12 12.02 -11.57 11.49
CA ILE A 12 10.92 -10.85 12.15
C ILE A 12 11.19 -9.34 12.10
N ILE A 13 12.39 -8.91 12.48
CA ILE A 13 12.81 -7.50 12.40
C ILE A 13 12.61 -7.00 10.97
N LEU A 14 13.10 -7.76 10.00
CA LEU A 14 13.03 -7.39 8.60
C LEU A 14 11.59 -7.26 8.10
N LEU A 15 10.67 -8.13 8.54
CA LEU A 15 9.24 -8.07 8.18
C LEU A 15 8.49 -6.94 8.88
N TRP A 16 8.81 -6.65 10.14
CA TRP A 16 8.05 -5.72 10.99
C TRP A 16 8.44 -4.26 10.82
N ILE A 17 9.62 -3.95 10.24
CA ILE A 17 10.01 -2.57 9.96
C ILE A 17 8.91 -1.87 9.13
N PRO A 18 8.31 -0.78 9.64
CA PRO A 18 7.24 -0.12 8.91
C PRO A 18 7.81 0.65 7.73
N ARG A 19 7.10 0.64 6.60
CA ARG A 19 7.49 1.38 5.39
C ARG A 19 7.69 2.89 5.61
N SER A 20 7.12 3.47 6.67
CA SER A 20 7.31 4.87 7.05
C SER A 20 8.77 5.20 7.40
N TRP A 21 9.53 4.25 7.95
CA TRP A 21 10.93 4.44 8.34
C TRP A 21 11.86 4.56 7.12
N MET A 22 11.50 3.93 6.00
CA MET A 22 12.25 4.03 4.74
C MET A 22 12.16 5.42 4.07
N LYS A 23 11.46 6.38 4.68
CA LYS A 23 11.38 7.77 4.18
C LYS A 23 12.58 8.63 4.57
N ILE A 24 13.42 8.18 5.50
CA ILE A 24 14.43 9.00 6.19
C ILE A 24 15.57 9.51 5.29
N GLY A 25 15.75 8.99 4.07
CA GLY A 25 16.85 9.40 3.18
C GLY A 25 16.53 10.46 2.12
N ARG A 26 15.27 10.92 1.97
CA ARG A 26 14.96 11.99 1.01
C ARG A 26 14.79 13.31 1.75
N LEU A 27 15.93 13.94 2.09
CA LEU A 27 16.04 15.39 1.91
C LEU A 27 15.49 15.63 0.52
N SER A 28 14.28 16.20 0.44
CA SER A 28 13.69 16.55 -0.82
C SER A 28 14.72 17.45 -1.49
N ARG A 29 15.46 16.93 -2.49
CA ARG A 29 15.85 17.73 -3.62
C ARG A 29 14.52 18.23 -4.14
N HIS A 30 14.09 19.37 -3.60
CA HIS A 30 13.48 20.41 -4.37
C HIS A 30 14.33 20.46 -5.65
N ARG A 31 13.91 19.70 -6.66
CA ARG A 31 14.06 20.16 -8.03
C ARG A 31 13.26 21.46 -8.02
N GLY A 32 13.93 22.51 -7.57
CA GLY A 32 13.51 23.86 -7.79
C GLY A 32 13.22 23.92 -9.27
N GLY A 33 12.02 24.38 -9.59
CA GLY A 33 11.85 25.01 -10.88
C GLY A 33 12.98 26.02 -11.00
N SER A 34 13.90 25.74 -11.92
CA SER A 34 14.84 26.74 -12.38
C SER A 34 14.00 27.92 -12.85
N GLY A 35 14.18 29.06 -12.20
CA GLY A 35 13.50 30.31 -12.51
C GLY A 35 12.27 30.59 -11.64
N VAL A 36 12.50 31.10 -10.42
CA VAL A 36 11.99 32.42 -9.98
C VAL A 36 12.84 32.86 -8.78
N ARG A 37 13.80 33.76 -9.02
CA ARG A 37 14.36 34.65 -7.99
C ARG A 37 13.25 35.60 -7.56
N SER A 38 12.71 35.47 -6.34
CA SER A 38 12.14 36.61 -5.60
C SER A 38 11.75 36.22 -4.16
N GLY A 39 12.19 37.03 -3.19
CA GLY A 39 11.39 37.33 -2.01
C GLY A 39 11.30 36.30 -0.90
N SER A 40 12.34 36.25 -0.07
CA SER A 40 12.27 35.80 1.32
C SER A 40 11.28 36.67 2.11
N ARG A 41 10.05 36.18 2.36
CA ARG A 41 9.20 36.51 3.55
C ARG A 41 7.78 35.92 3.54
N GLY A 42 7.32 35.28 2.46
CA GLY A 42 5.94 34.76 2.34
C GLY A 42 5.75 33.22 2.43
N LYS A 43 6.82 32.44 2.59
CA LYS A 43 6.79 30.97 2.41
C LYS A 43 6.08 30.18 3.51
N GLU A 44 5.83 30.78 4.67
CA GLU A 44 5.28 30.05 5.82
C GLU A 44 3.75 29.85 5.71
N LYS A 45 3.04 30.75 5.01
CA LYS A 45 1.59 30.64 4.81
C LYS A 45 1.17 29.76 3.64
N SER A 46 2.03 29.52 2.63
CA SER A 46 1.67 28.69 1.47
C SER A 46 1.87 27.18 1.67
N LEU A 47 2.64 26.77 2.69
CA LEU A 47 2.73 25.36 3.09
C LEU A 47 1.48 24.86 3.84
N ALA A 48 0.65 25.77 4.35
CA ALA A 48 -0.54 25.44 5.14
C ALA A 48 -1.66 24.73 4.35
N ARG A 49 -1.53 24.59 3.02
CA ARG A 49 -2.60 24.04 2.17
C ARG A 49 -2.15 22.91 1.22
N ALA A 50 -1.18 22.10 1.60
CA ALA A 50 -0.88 20.87 0.87
C ALA A 50 -2.02 19.85 1.07
N ARG A 51 -2.81 19.56 0.02
CA ARG A 51 -3.78 18.46 0.04
C ARG A 51 -3.07 17.13 -0.23
N LEU A 52 -3.41 16.11 0.55
CA LEU A 52 -2.99 14.73 0.28
C LEU A 52 -3.88 14.20 -0.84
N LEU A 53 -3.29 14.00 -2.02
CA LEU A 53 -3.96 13.29 -3.10
C LEU A 53 -3.76 11.79 -2.88
N VAL A 54 -4.85 11.10 -2.57
CA VAL A 54 -4.90 9.65 -2.46
C VAL A 54 -5.24 9.09 -3.83
N ASP A 55 -4.33 8.30 -4.37
CA ASP A 55 -4.53 7.60 -5.65
C ASP A 55 -4.96 6.17 -5.37
N TYR A 56 -6.12 5.80 -5.91
CA TYR A 56 -6.72 4.47 -5.77
C TYR A 56 -6.38 3.55 -6.95
N ARG A 57 -5.66 4.06 -7.97
CA ARG A 57 -5.23 3.26 -9.12
C ARG A 57 -3.75 2.88 -9.00
N LEU A 58 -3.46 1.66 -9.43
CA LEU A 58 -2.13 1.09 -9.52
C LEU A 58 -1.49 1.58 -10.83
N ASP A 59 -0.85 2.74 -10.81
CA ASP A 59 -0.04 3.20 -11.95
C ASP A 59 1.26 2.39 -12.00
N ARG A 60 1.37 1.52 -13.01
CA ARG A 60 2.54 0.66 -13.23
C ARG A 60 3.85 1.44 -13.29
N ARG A 61 3.90 2.51 -14.08
CA ARG A 61 5.16 3.25 -14.29
C ARG A 61 5.62 3.87 -12.98
N LYS A 62 4.68 4.45 -12.23
CA LYS A 62 4.96 5.02 -10.90
C LYS A 62 5.32 3.93 -9.88
N ALA A 63 4.62 2.80 -9.91
CA ALA A 63 4.83 1.68 -9.00
C ALA A 63 6.23 1.08 -9.17
N PHE A 64 6.64 0.77 -10.40
CA PHE A 64 7.95 0.21 -10.68
C PHE A 64 9.08 1.25 -10.62
N GLY A 65 8.78 2.54 -10.82
CA GLY A 65 9.75 3.63 -10.72
C GLY A 65 10.10 4.04 -9.28
N ASP A 66 9.34 3.62 -8.27
CA ASP A 66 9.65 3.93 -6.87
C ASP A 66 10.56 2.85 -6.26
N LEU A 67 11.84 3.16 -6.06
CA LEU A 67 12.81 2.29 -5.39
C LEU A 67 12.31 1.74 -4.04
N ARG A 68 11.44 2.48 -3.34
CA ARG A 68 10.89 2.03 -2.05
C ARG A 68 10.00 0.81 -2.20
N ASN A 69 9.29 0.67 -3.32
CA ASN A 69 8.47 -0.51 -3.59
C ASN A 69 9.37 -1.75 -3.77
N TRP A 70 10.49 -1.60 -4.49
CA TRP A 70 11.48 -2.66 -4.65
C TRP A 70 12.15 -3.04 -3.34
N LEU A 71 12.58 -2.05 -2.55
CA LEU A 71 13.16 -2.31 -1.23
C LEU A 71 12.17 -3.04 -0.31
N ASP A 72 10.89 -2.65 -0.34
CA ASP A 72 9.82 -3.30 0.43
C ASP A 72 9.61 -4.76 -0.01
N MET A 73 9.67 -5.03 -1.32
CA MET A 73 9.59 -6.39 -1.88
C MET A 73 10.78 -7.25 -1.48
N PHE A 74 12.02 -6.76 -1.67
CA PHE A 74 13.23 -7.52 -1.33
C PHE A 74 13.35 -7.76 0.17
N ARG A 75 12.97 -6.77 0.99
CA ARG A 75 12.84 -6.91 2.44
C ARG A 75 11.89 -8.04 2.82
N ALA A 76 10.70 -8.07 2.22
CA ALA A 76 9.71 -9.11 2.47
C ALA A 76 10.15 -10.49 1.96
N LEU A 77 10.83 -10.53 0.82
CA LEU A 77 11.41 -11.75 0.26
C LEU A 77 12.47 -12.32 1.20
N ALA A 78 13.47 -11.53 1.58
CA ALA A 78 14.50 -11.98 2.50
C ALA A 78 13.92 -12.39 3.86
N GLY A 79 12.95 -11.64 4.38
CA GLY A 79 12.29 -11.97 5.65
C GLY A 79 11.46 -13.24 5.57
N SER A 80 10.74 -13.49 4.46
CA SER A 80 9.96 -14.72 4.29
C SER A 80 10.84 -15.93 4.04
N VAL A 81 11.90 -15.83 3.22
CA VAL A 81 12.87 -16.91 3.02
C VAL A 81 13.59 -17.23 4.33
N GLY A 82 14.04 -16.21 5.07
CA GLY A 82 14.64 -16.39 6.38
C GLY A 82 13.70 -17.06 7.37
N LEU A 83 12.41 -16.69 7.39
CA LEU A 83 11.43 -17.24 8.32
C LEU A 83 11.00 -18.67 8.00
N PHE A 84 10.68 -18.97 6.73
CA PHE A 84 10.08 -20.26 6.33
C PHE A 84 11.07 -21.29 5.80
N VAL A 85 12.21 -20.87 5.27
CA VAL A 85 13.18 -21.78 4.62
C VAL A 85 14.42 -21.97 5.48
N MET A 86 15.03 -20.87 5.95
CA MET A 86 16.34 -20.94 6.61
C MET A 86 16.25 -21.06 8.14
N GLY A 87 15.30 -20.36 8.76
CA GLY A 87 15.17 -20.27 10.23
C GLY A 87 14.65 -21.54 10.89
N VAL A 88 13.90 -22.35 10.14
CA VAL A 88 13.32 -23.61 10.65
C VAL A 88 13.54 -24.73 9.64
N GLN A 89 14.71 -25.36 9.69
CA GLN A 89 15.04 -26.47 8.79
C GLN A 89 14.54 -27.80 9.35
N GLY A 90 13.92 -28.61 8.49
CA GLY A 90 13.36 -29.93 8.83
C GLY A 90 12.00 -29.87 9.54
N LEU A 91 11.30 -28.74 9.50
CA LEU A 91 9.94 -28.63 10.06
C LEU A 91 8.94 -29.51 9.31
N THR A 92 9.15 -29.70 8.00
CA THR A 92 8.32 -30.53 7.14
C THR A 92 8.44 -32.02 7.43
N ASP A 93 9.53 -32.43 8.09
CA ASP A 93 9.82 -33.84 8.39
C ASP A 93 9.27 -34.24 9.76
N MET A 94 8.62 -33.31 10.48
CA MET A 94 8.07 -33.54 11.80
C MET A 94 6.62 -34.01 11.75
N PRO A 95 6.21 -34.79 12.77
CA PRO A 95 4.80 -34.97 13.10
C PRO A 95 4.08 -33.62 13.20
N LEU A 96 2.89 -33.54 12.60
CA LEU A 96 2.15 -32.29 12.44
C LEU A 96 1.80 -31.65 13.80
N ASP A 97 1.52 -32.45 14.82
CA ASP A 97 1.24 -32.00 16.19
C ASP A 97 2.39 -31.20 16.81
N ILE A 98 3.64 -31.58 16.54
CA ILE A 98 4.83 -30.87 17.01
C ILE A 98 5.11 -29.64 16.15
N ALA A 99 4.92 -29.73 14.83
CA ALA A 99 5.17 -28.64 13.90
C ALA A 99 4.12 -27.52 13.98
N THR A 100 2.88 -27.85 14.35
CA THR A 100 1.72 -26.91 14.37
C THR A 100 2.00 -25.59 15.09
N PRO A 101 2.51 -25.54 16.34
CA PRO A 101 2.75 -24.26 17.02
C PRO A 101 3.79 -23.39 16.31
N TRP A 102 4.80 -23.98 15.69
CA TRP A 102 5.81 -23.24 14.92
C TRP A 102 5.22 -22.66 13.63
N ILE A 103 4.45 -23.47 12.89
CA ILE A 103 3.74 -23.04 11.68
C ILE A 103 2.76 -21.90 12.02
N ALA A 104 1.97 -22.08 13.08
CA ALA A 104 1.02 -21.06 13.56
C ALA A 104 1.74 -19.77 13.96
N GLY A 105 2.88 -19.87 14.65
CA GLY A 105 3.72 -18.73 15.00
C GLY A 105 4.25 -17.98 13.78
N GLN A 106 4.79 -18.68 12.78
CA GLN A 106 5.27 -18.09 11.53
C GLN A 106 4.14 -17.37 10.78
N ILE A 107 2.96 -18.01 10.66
CA ILE A 107 1.79 -17.41 10.03
C ILE A 107 1.34 -16.16 10.79
N GLY A 108 1.29 -16.22 12.12
CA GLY A 108 0.94 -15.09 12.98
C GLY A 108 1.88 -13.89 12.77
N VAL A 109 3.19 -14.13 12.74
CA VAL A 109 4.21 -13.10 12.46
C VAL A 109 3.97 -12.42 11.11
N VAL A 110 3.70 -13.19 10.07
CA VAL A 110 3.47 -12.65 8.73
C VAL A 110 2.16 -11.87 8.66
N MET A 111 1.07 -12.38 9.24
CA MET A 111 -0.21 -11.70 9.28
C MET A 111 -0.08 -10.33 9.96
N VAL A 112 0.58 -10.28 11.13
CA VAL A 112 0.87 -9.01 11.82
C VAL A 112 1.69 -8.07 10.94
N ALA A 113 2.75 -8.57 10.31
CA ALA A 113 3.59 -7.76 9.43
C ALA A 113 2.79 -7.14 8.26
N VAL A 114 1.91 -7.92 7.63
CA VAL A 114 1.03 -7.46 6.55
C VAL A 114 0.09 -6.35 7.02
N TYR A 115 -0.51 -6.51 8.21
CA TYR A 115 -1.37 -5.48 8.79
C TYR A 115 -0.61 -4.22 9.18
N ILE A 116 0.61 -4.33 9.71
CA ILE A 116 1.50 -3.17 9.94
C ILE A 116 1.73 -2.39 8.64
N GLN A 117 1.93 -3.07 7.50
CA GLN A 117 2.10 -2.38 6.21
C GLN A 117 0.78 -1.85 5.62
N THR A 118 -0.34 -2.49 5.94
CA THR A 118 -1.67 -2.12 5.44
C THR A 118 -2.19 -0.86 6.15
N PHE A 119 -2.05 -0.82 7.48
CA PHE A 119 -2.53 0.27 8.30
C PHE A 119 -1.54 1.42 8.31
N ARG A 120 -2.00 2.59 7.87
CA ARG A 120 -1.19 3.80 7.91
C ARG A 120 -1.87 4.90 8.70
N PHE A 121 -1.31 5.18 9.86
CA PHE A 121 -1.70 6.29 10.72
C PHE A 121 -1.05 7.57 10.19
N GLY A 122 -1.85 8.40 9.53
CA GLY A 122 -1.50 9.76 9.12
C GLY A 122 -2.33 10.78 9.91
N LYS A 123 -2.64 11.92 9.28
CA LYS A 123 -3.68 12.83 9.77
C LYS A 123 -5.06 12.15 9.73
N ASP A 124 -5.26 11.34 8.68
CA ASP A 124 -6.44 10.50 8.49
C ASP A 124 -5.98 9.03 8.47
N PHE A 125 -6.85 8.14 8.95
CA PHE A 125 -6.64 6.70 8.85
C PHE A 125 -6.91 6.24 7.41
N VAL A 126 -5.92 5.63 6.76
CA VAL A 126 -6.01 5.19 5.37
C VAL A 126 -5.47 3.78 5.22
N PHE A 127 -6.23 2.91 4.56
CA PHE A 127 -5.76 1.59 4.14
C PHE A 127 -4.85 1.72 2.92
N PHE A 128 -3.62 1.25 3.05
CA PHE A 128 -2.67 1.19 1.96
C PHE A 128 -2.56 -0.25 1.46
N ALA A 129 -2.57 -0.48 0.15
CA ALA A 129 -2.39 -1.83 -0.39
C ALA A 129 -0.90 -2.19 -0.38
N PRO A 130 -0.42 -3.15 0.44
CA PRO A 130 1.00 -3.48 0.56
C PRO A 130 1.42 -4.46 -0.55
N VAL A 131 1.13 -4.10 -1.81
CA VAL A 131 1.25 -4.98 -2.97
C VAL A 131 2.66 -5.57 -3.07
N PHE A 132 3.70 -4.74 -3.14
CA PHE A 132 5.08 -5.21 -3.27
C PHE A 132 5.58 -6.04 -2.09
N PHE A 133 5.18 -5.68 -0.87
CA PHE A 133 5.50 -6.45 0.33
C PHE A 133 4.89 -7.86 0.27
N ILE A 134 3.60 -7.95 -0.07
CA ILE A 134 2.91 -9.24 -0.24
C ILE A 134 3.55 -10.07 -1.36
N GLN A 135 3.95 -9.44 -2.48
CA GLN A 135 4.64 -10.15 -3.56
C GLN A 135 5.95 -10.78 -3.08
N GLY A 136 6.75 -10.04 -2.30
CA GLY A 136 7.97 -10.57 -1.70
C GLY A 136 7.70 -11.69 -0.70
N LEU A 137 6.68 -11.55 0.15
CA LEU A 137 6.27 -12.58 1.11
C LEU A 137 5.91 -13.92 0.45
N MET A 138 5.26 -13.88 -0.73
CA MET A 138 4.84 -15.10 -1.41
C MET A 138 6.02 -15.98 -1.86
N PHE A 139 7.23 -15.43 -2.01
CA PHE A 139 8.42 -16.23 -2.36
C PHE A 139 8.83 -17.22 -1.27
N GLY A 140 8.64 -16.86 0.01
CA GLY A 140 8.92 -17.77 1.13
C GLY A 140 7.72 -18.61 1.56
N LEU A 141 6.49 -18.07 1.42
CA LEU A 141 5.25 -18.77 1.76
C LEU A 141 4.86 -19.85 0.75
N THR A 142 5.24 -19.66 -0.52
CA THR A 142 4.94 -20.56 -1.62
C THR A 142 6.19 -20.80 -2.44
N ASN A 143 6.14 -21.72 -3.40
CA ASN A 143 7.27 -21.93 -4.30
C ASN A 143 7.47 -20.68 -5.19
N GLY A 144 8.48 -19.85 -4.87
CA GLY A 144 8.72 -18.55 -5.50
C GLY A 144 8.81 -18.57 -7.04
N TRP A 145 9.21 -19.70 -7.62
CA TRP A 145 9.23 -19.88 -9.08
C TRP A 145 7.84 -19.80 -9.72
N MET A 146 6.80 -20.22 -9.01
CA MET A 146 5.41 -20.16 -9.48
C MET A 146 4.83 -18.75 -9.37
N VAL A 147 5.29 -17.99 -8.38
CA VAL A 147 4.80 -16.64 -8.12
C VAL A 147 5.18 -15.68 -9.24
N LEU A 148 6.41 -15.78 -9.76
CA LEU A 148 6.96 -14.84 -10.72
C LEU A 148 6.14 -14.68 -12.02
N PRO A 149 5.73 -15.74 -12.75
CA PRO A 149 4.88 -15.59 -13.93
C PRO A 149 3.50 -15.02 -13.60
N ILE A 150 2.91 -15.40 -12.45
CA ILE A 150 1.61 -14.87 -11.99
C ILE A 150 1.72 -13.35 -11.79
N LEU A 151 2.80 -12.89 -11.15
CA LEU A 151 3.04 -11.47 -10.94
C LEU A 151 3.11 -10.71 -12.26
N ILE A 152 3.90 -11.20 -13.22
CA ILE A 152 4.03 -10.57 -14.53
C ILE A 152 2.66 -10.47 -15.20
N GLY A 153 1.88 -11.55 -15.20
CA GLY A 153 0.54 -11.59 -15.79
C GLY A 153 -0.45 -10.63 -15.12
N LEU A 154 -0.51 -10.59 -13.78
CA LEU A 154 -1.48 -9.72 -13.10
C LEU A 154 -1.17 -8.25 -13.24
N TRP A 155 0.12 -7.89 -13.28
CA TRP A 155 0.52 -6.51 -13.53
C TRP A 155 0.09 -6.04 -14.92
N THR A 156 -0.07 -6.92 -15.93
CA THR A 156 -0.52 -6.47 -17.25
C THR A 156 -2.01 -6.16 -17.33
N VAL A 157 -2.83 -6.83 -16.51
CA VAL A 157 -4.30 -6.81 -16.61
C VAL A 157 -4.97 -5.92 -15.57
N LEU A 158 -4.47 -5.89 -14.32
CA LEU A 158 -5.19 -5.28 -13.20
C LEU A 158 -4.56 -3.97 -12.73
N ALA A 159 -5.35 -2.88 -12.80
CA ALA A 159 -4.96 -1.55 -12.33
C ALA A 159 -5.58 -1.17 -10.98
N HIS A 160 -6.42 -2.03 -10.37
CA HIS A 160 -7.04 -1.75 -9.07
C HIS A 160 -6.37 -2.59 -7.97
N PRO A 161 -5.83 -1.99 -6.90
CA PRO A 161 -5.04 -2.71 -5.90
C PRO A 161 -5.80 -3.84 -5.20
N ALA A 162 -7.08 -3.63 -4.88
CA ALA A 162 -7.90 -4.65 -4.24
C ALA A 162 -8.16 -5.83 -5.17
N ALA A 163 -8.44 -5.57 -6.45
CA ALA A 163 -8.66 -6.62 -7.44
C ALA A 163 -7.35 -7.37 -7.72
N PHE A 164 -6.23 -6.64 -7.76
CA PHE A 164 -4.90 -7.23 -7.91
C PHE A 164 -4.61 -8.22 -6.78
N LEU A 165 -4.77 -7.80 -5.52
CA LEU A 165 -4.53 -8.68 -4.37
C LEU A 165 -5.52 -9.85 -4.35
N ALA A 166 -6.80 -9.60 -4.66
CA ALA A 166 -7.84 -10.62 -4.80
C ALA A 166 -7.47 -11.72 -5.80
N ALA A 167 -7.16 -11.32 -7.04
CA ALA A 167 -6.77 -12.24 -8.08
C ALA A 167 -5.45 -12.94 -7.76
N PHE A 168 -4.48 -12.21 -7.20
CA PHE A 168 -3.19 -12.78 -6.83
C PHE A 168 -3.32 -13.89 -5.79
N GLY A 169 -4.07 -13.65 -4.71
CA GLY A 169 -4.35 -14.65 -3.69
C GLY A 169 -5.06 -15.88 -4.24
N GLY A 170 -6.10 -15.67 -5.06
CA GLY A 170 -6.85 -16.76 -5.67
C GLY A 170 -5.99 -17.63 -6.59
N ILE A 171 -5.21 -17.01 -7.47
CA ILE A 171 -4.33 -17.75 -8.40
C ILE A 171 -3.24 -18.48 -7.62
N VAL A 172 -2.56 -17.82 -6.68
CA VAL A 172 -1.53 -18.47 -5.85
C VAL A 172 -2.12 -19.63 -5.06
N ALA A 173 -3.35 -19.51 -4.55
CA ALA A 173 -4.00 -20.59 -3.83
C ALA A 173 -4.30 -21.81 -4.73
N ILE A 174 -4.81 -21.57 -5.94
CA ILE A 174 -5.08 -22.61 -6.93
C ILE A 174 -3.77 -23.33 -7.31
N PHE A 175 -2.73 -22.58 -7.70
CA PHE A 175 -1.46 -23.17 -8.08
C PHE A 175 -0.75 -23.87 -6.92
N GLY A 176 -0.80 -23.31 -5.72
CA GLY A 176 -0.27 -23.93 -4.51
C GLY A 176 -0.92 -25.28 -4.23
N ALA A 177 -2.25 -25.36 -4.32
CA ALA A 177 -2.99 -26.61 -4.16
C ALA A 177 -2.63 -27.64 -5.25
N LEU A 178 -2.53 -27.21 -6.51
CA LEU A 178 -2.19 -28.10 -7.64
C LEU A 178 -0.76 -28.64 -7.59
N THR A 179 0.15 -27.96 -6.90
CA THR A 179 1.58 -28.29 -6.87
C THR A 179 2.01 -28.98 -5.58
N GLY A 180 1.05 -29.31 -4.71
CA GLY A 180 1.29 -30.05 -3.47
C GLY A 180 1.86 -29.19 -2.34
N VAL A 181 1.75 -27.85 -2.41
CA VAL A 181 2.08 -26.99 -1.26
C VAL A 181 1.14 -27.35 -0.11
N PRO A 182 1.64 -27.54 1.13
CA PRO A 182 0.78 -27.88 2.26
C PRO A 182 -0.38 -26.89 2.41
N THR A 183 -1.60 -27.41 2.59
CA THR A 183 -2.84 -26.62 2.59
C THR A 183 -2.81 -25.45 3.57
N VAL A 184 -2.14 -25.61 4.71
CA VAL A 184 -1.98 -24.53 5.70
C VAL A 184 -1.26 -23.31 5.14
N TYR A 185 -0.21 -23.50 4.31
CA TYR A 185 0.50 -22.39 3.66
C TYR A 185 -0.29 -21.79 2.50
N VAL A 186 -1.06 -22.61 1.77
CA VAL A 186 -1.99 -22.14 0.75
C VAL A 186 -3.06 -21.23 1.37
N LEU A 187 -3.66 -21.63 2.48
CA LEU A 187 -4.63 -20.84 3.23
C LEU A 187 -3.99 -19.59 3.85
N ALA A 188 -2.77 -19.70 4.35
CA ALA A 188 -2.02 -18.54 4.85
C ALA A 188 -1.73 -17.52 3.74
N ALA A 189 -1.32 -17.97 2.55
CA ALA A 189 -1.12 -17.11 1.38
C ALA A 189 -2.42 -16.40 0.97
N LEU A 190 -3.54 -17.12 0.96
CA LEU A 190 -4.86 -16.55 0.71
C LEU A 190 -5.25 -15.54 1.80
N GLY A 191 -5.02 -15.85 3.08
CA GLY A 191 -5.30 -14.95 4.20
C GLY A 191 -4.46 -13.67 4.16
N VAL A 192 -3.17 -13.78 3.84
CA VAL A 192 -2.25 -12.63 3.71
C VAL A 192 -2.64 -11.71 2.55
N THR A 193 -3.10 -12.27 1.44
CA THR A 193 -3.50 -11.50 0.25
C THR A 193 -4.92 -10.93 0.37
N MET A 194 -5.88 -11.72 0.86
CA MET A 194 -7.29 -11.31 1.00
C MET A 194 -7.55 -10.49 2.26
N GLY A 195 -6.80 -10.72 3.35
CA GLY A 195 -7.03 -10.09 4.66
C GLY A 195 -7.12 -8.56 4.57
N PRO A 196 -6.15 -7.86 3.95
CA PRO A 196 -6.22 -6.42 3.72
C PRO A 196 -7.45 -5.99 2.92
N VAL A 197 -7.80 -6.76 1.87
CA VAL A 197 -8.96 -6.48 1.01
C VAL A 197 -10.27 -6.58 1.79
N LEU A 198 -10.47 -7.69 2.52
CA LEU A 198 -11.66 -7.94 3.32
C LEU A 198 -11.80 -6.90 4.43
N THR A 199 -10.70 -6.59 5.12
CA THR A 199 -10.69 -5.56 6.18
C THR A 199 -11.09 -4.19 5.63
N SER A 200 -10.59 -3.83 4.45
CA SER A 200 -10.96 -2.58 3.77
C SER A 200 -12.44 -2.54 3.41
N ILE A 201 -13.01 -3.66 2.92
CA ILE A 201 -14.44 -3.78 2.59
C ILE A 201 -15.30 -3.66 3.85
N LEU A 202 -14.94 -4.38 4.93
CA LEU A 202 -15.65 -4.32 6.22
C LEU A 202 -15.62 -2.91 6.82
N ALA A 203 -14.49 -2.21 6.69
CA ALA A 203 -14.36 -0.82 7.11
C ALA A 203 -15.05 0.18 6.15
N ARG A 204 -15.61 -0.27 5.02
CA ARG A 204 -16.18 0.55 3.95
C ARG A 204 -15.22 1.63 3.42
N GLN A 205 -13.92 1.33 3.46
CA GLN A 205 -12.87 2.22 2.95
C GLN A 205 -12.26 1.65 1.67
N LYS A 206 -11.77 2.52 0.79
CA LYS A 206 -11.05 2.10 -0.41
C LYS A 206 -9.56 2.01 -0.10
N MET A 207 -8.89 0.99 -0.62
CA MET A 207 -7.44 0.86 -0.48
C MET A 207 -6.69 1.82 -1.41
N ALA A 208 -5.82 2.63 -0.84
CA ALA A 208 -4.93 3.51 -1.57
C ALA A 208 -3.74 2.73 -2.17
N ALA A 209 -3.42 3.03 -3.42
CA ALA A 209 -2.21 2.56 -4.10
C ALA A 209 -1.00 3.46 -3.82
N SER A 210 -1.23 4.78 -3.78
CA SER A 210 -0.18 5.77 -3.50
C SER A 210 -0.76 7.01 -2.83
N ILE A 211 0.03 7.69 -2.01
CA ILE A 211 -0.33 8.97 -1.39
C ILE A 211 0.70 9.99 -1.83
N THR A 212 0.26 11.01 -2.58
CA THR A 212 1.12 12.08 -3.09
C THR A 212 0.73 13.39 -2.43
N ARG A 213 1.72 14.15 -1.92
CA ARG A 213 1.47 15.52 -1.46
C ARG A 213 1.42 16.43 -2.69
N CYS A 214 0.27 17.04 -2.95
CA CYS A 214 0.15 18.04 -4.00
C CYS A 214 0.22 19.42 -3.34
N LEU A 215 1.22 20.21 -3.73
CA LEU A 215 1.21 21.63 -3.42
C LEU A 215 0.17 22.27 -4.34
N ILE A 216 -0.94 22.73 -3.76
CA ILE A 216 -1.87 23.57 -4.49
C ILE A 216 -1.10 24.84 -4.82
N ARG A 217 -0.62 24.94 -6.06
CA ARG A 217 -0.19 26.22 -6.61
C ARG A 217 -1.51 26.97 -6.77
N GLU A 218 -1.82 27.84 -5.82
CA GLU A 218 -2.91 28.80 -6.02
C GLU A 218 -2.59 29.46 -7.36
N ALA A 219 -3.44 29.20 -8.36
CA ALA A 219 -3.31 29.89 -9.63
C ALA A 219 -3.28 31.37 -9.28
N PRO A 220 -2.30 32.16 -9.77
CA PRO A 220 -2.35 33.59 -9.55
C PRO A 220 -3.75 34.00 -9.98
N VAL A 221 -4.53 34.54 -9.05
CA VAL A 221 -5.79 35.16 -9.36
C VAL A 221 -5.40 36.21 -10.38
N ARG A 222 -5.55 35.89 -11.67
CA ARG A 222 -5.51 36.87 -12.73
C ARG A 222 -6.69 37.74 -12.35
N SER A 223 -6.39 38.81 -11.62
CA SER A 223 -7.23 39.99 -11.55
C SER A 223 -7.59 40.27 -12.98
N LEU A 224 -8.78 39.84 -13.41
CA LEU A 224 -9.30 40.14 -14.74
C LEU A 224 -9.27 41.66 -14.83
N PRO A 225 -8.39 42.24 -15.69
CA PRO A 225 -8.33 43.67 -15.83
C PRO A 225 -9.67 44.09 -16.45
N GLY A 226 -10.45 44.88 -15.73
CA GLY A 226 -11.53 45.64 -16.35
C GLY A 226 -12.93 45.04 -16.35
N MET A 227 -13.32 44.21 -15.38
CA MET A 227 -14.76 44.02 -15.11
C MET A 227 -15.24 45.08 -14.09
N ASN A 228 -15.39 46.30 -14.60
CA ASN A 228 -16.17 47.37 -13.99
C ASN A 228 -17.58 46.81 -13.72
N ARG A 229 -17.84 46.37 -12.48
CA ARG A 229 -19.19 46.22 -11.95
C ARG A 229 -19.82 47.61 -11.91
N ARG A 230 -20.38 48.03 -13.03
CA ARG A 230 -21.49 48.99 -13.00
C ARG A 230 -22.62 48.30 -12.25
N LEU A 231 -22.94 48.91 -11.13
CA LEU A 231 -24.12 48.68 -10.33
C LEU A 231 -25.36 48.64 -11.24
N ALA A 232 -26.13 47.56 -11.15
CA ALA A 232 -27.55 47.61 -11.46
C ALA A 232 -28.27 47.22 -10.17
N PRO A 233 -29.00 48.13 -9.50
CA PRO A 233 -29.98 47.75 -8.52
C PRO A 233 -31.11 47.07 -9.29
N VAL A 234 -31.18 45.73 -9.23
CA VAL A 234 -32.37 45.02 -9.71
C VAL A 234 -33.41 45.19 -8.63
N ALA A 235 -34.43 45.96 -9.00
CA ALA A 235 -35.58 46.33 -8.22
C ALA A 235 -36.24 45.12 -7.56
N GLU A 236 -36.64 45.34 -6.31
CA GLU A 236 -37.72 44.61 -5.66
C GLU A 236 -38.91 44.55 -6.61
N HIS A 237 -39.31 43.35 -7.01
CA HIS A 237 -40.67 43.13 -7.45
C HIS A 237 -41.33 42.17 -6.47
N GLU A 238 -42.10 42.79 -5.57
CA GLU A 238 -43.11 42.17 -4.74
C GLU A 238 -44.16 41.44 -5.58
N THR A 239 -44.90 40.59 -4.85
CA THR A 239 -46.26 40.04 -5.09
C THR A 239 -46.40 38.69 -5.80
N PRO A 240 -47.52 37.95 -5.57
CA PRO A 240 -48.09 37.58 -4.28
C PRO A 240 -48.49 36.08 -4.23
N ALA A 241 -48.99 35.65 -3.06
CA ALA A 241 -49.60 34.36 -2.80
C ALA A 241 -50.62 33.90 -3.87
N ARG A 242 -50.65 32.59 -4.14
CA ARG A 242 -51.80 31.94 -4.79
C ARG A 242 -52.18 30.63 -4.10
N HIS A 243 -53.43 30.64 -3.69
CA HIS A 243 -54.27 29.62 -3.08
C HIS A 243 -54.55 28.41 -3.99
N ASP A 244 -54.87 27.28 -3.34
CA ASP A 244 -55.72 26.14 -3.76
C ASP A 244 -55.14 25.20 -4.85
N ARG A 245 -55.19 23.86 -4.72
CA ARG A 245 -56.15 22.95 -4.07
C ARG A 245 -55.46 21.73 -3.46
#